data_AF-A0A3B9H9N5-F1
#
_entry.id   AF-A0A3B9H9N5-F1
#
_cell.length_a   1.000
_cell.length_b   1.000
_cell.length_c   1.000
_cell.angle_alpha   90.00
_cell.angle_beta   90.00
_cell.angle_gamma   90.00
#
_symmetry.space_group_name_H-M   'P 1'
#
loop_
_entity.id
_entity.type
_entity.pdbx_description
1 polymer ?
#
loop_
_entity_poly.entity_id
_entity_poly.type
_entity_poly.pdbx_seq_one_letter_code
_entity_poly.pdbx_strand_id
1 'polypeptide(L)' 'GCMVNGAGLAMATMDIIKLSGGEPANFLDVGGTADAARVEKAFRIIL' A
#
# COMPACT_ATOMS: atom_id res chain seq x y z
N GLY A 1 -5.07 -5.56 2.51
CA GLY A 1 -3.92 -4.94 1.80
C GLY A 1 -3.50 -3.64 2.44
N CYS A 2 -2.29 -3.17 2.13
CA CYS A 2 -1.72 -1.91 2.62
C CYS A 2 -1.65 -0.90 1.45
N MET A 3 -2.23 0.28 1.64
CA MET A 3 -2.16 1.39 0.69
C MET A 3 -1.26 2.48 1.28
N VAL A 4 -0.22 2.86 0.56
CA VAL A 4 0.78 3.83 1.04
C VAL A 4 1.08 4.85 -0.05
N ASN A 5 1.27 6.11 0.35
CA ASN A 5 1.63 7.20 -0.57
C ASN A 5 3.15 7.33 -0.61
N GLY A 6 3.79 6.60 -1.52
CA GLY A 6 5.22 6.61 -1.74
C GLY A 6 5.87 5.24 -1.51
N ALA A 7 6.54 4.75 -2.55
CA ALA A 7 7.26 3.48 -2.57
C ALA A 7 8.20 3.26 -1.37
N GLY A 8 8.86 4.31 -0.87
CA GLY A 8 9.80 4.19 0.27
C GLY A 8 9.12 3.87 1.61
N LEU A 9 8.03 4.57 1.94
CA LEU A 9 7.20 4.29 3.12
C LEU A 9 6.53 2.92 3.00
N ALA A 10 6.14 2.58 1.78
CA ALA A 10 5.47 1.33 1.47
C ALA A 10 6.41 0.14 1.71
N MET A 11 7.63 0.18 1.19
CA MET A 11 8.65 -0.85 1.44
C MET A 11 9.04 -0.94 2.92
N ALA A 12 9.23 0.19 3.61
CA ALA A 12 9.54 0.19 5.05
C ALA A 12 8.43 -0.48 5.88
N THR A 13 7.17 -0.28 5.53
CA THR A 13 6.03 -0.92 6.20
C THR A 13 6.03 -2.44 5.96
N MET A 14 6.37 -2.88 4.75
CA MET A 14 6.48 -4.30 4.40
C MET A 14 7.62 -4.99 5.16
N ASP A 15 8.76 -4.32 5.31
CA ASP A 15 9.90 -4.81 6.09
C ASP A 15 9.54 -4.96 7.57
N ILE A 16 8.80 -4.00 8.15
CA ILE A 16 8.30 -4.08 9.53
C ILE A 16 7.34 -5.26 9.71
N ILE A 17 6.42 -5.48 8.75
CA ILE A 17 5.47 -6.60 8.79
C ILE A 17 6.23 -7.94 8.75
N LYS A 18 7.23 -8.07 7.88
CA LYS A 18 8.07 -9.26 7.80
C LYS A 18 8.91 -9.49 9.05
N LEU A 19 9.50 -8.44 9.62
CA LEU A 19 10.23 -8.50 10.89
C LEU A 19 9.33 -8.93 12.06
N SER A 20 8.04 -8.59 11.98
CA SER A 20 7.03 -8.99 12.98
C SER A 20 6.46 -10.39 12.75
N GLY A 21 6.97 -11.15 11.76
CA GLY A 21 6.54 -12.52 11.45
C GLY A 21 5.25 -12.61 10.64
N GLY A 22 4.78 -11.50 10.06
CA GLY A 22 3.62 -11.46 9.18
C GLY A 22 4.01 -11.55 7.69
N GLU A 23 3.10 -12.07 6.87
CA GLU A 23 3.22 -12.00 5.42
C GLU A 23 2.30 -10.88 4.90
N PRO A 24 2.84 -9.87 4.20
CA PRO A 24 2.01 -8.79 3.69
C PRO A 24 1.11 -9.25 2.54
N ALA A 25 -0.20 -9.07 2.72
CA ALA A 25 -1.22 -9.67 1.85
C ALA A 25 -1.35 -9.00 0.46
N ASN A 26 -1.18 -7.68 0.34
CA ASN A 26 -1.35 -6.96 -0.93
C ASN A 26 -0.76 -5.53 -0.79
N PHE A 27 -0.08 -5.08 -1.84
CA PHE A 27 0.66 -3.80 -1.90
C PHE A 27 0.09 -2.91 -3.00
N LEU A 28 -0.21 -1.66 -2.68
CA LEU A 28 -0.57 -0.66 -3.68
C LEU A 28 0.04 0.70 -3.31
N ASP A 29 1.03 1.11 -4.11
CA ASP A 29 1.65 2.44 -4.03
C ASP A 29 0.81 3.46 -4.78
N VAL A 30 0.42 4.53 -4.09
CA VAL A 30 -0.34 5.64 -4.65
C VAL A 30 0.64 6.77 -4.92
N GLY A 31 1.10 6.88 -6.16
CA GLY A 31 1.98 7.97 -6.58
C GLY A 31 1.33 9.35 -6.39
N GLY A 32 2.14 10.38 -6.12
CA GLY A 32 1.69 11.72 -5.69
C GLY A 32 0.76 12.51 -6.64
N THR A 33 0.44 11.98 -7.81
CA THR A 33 -0.54 12.54 -8.76
C THR A 33 -1.84 11.73 -8.84
N ALA A 34 -2.09 10.82 -7.89
CA ALA A 34 -3.31 10.03 -7.87
C ALA A 34 -4.54 10.91 -7.62
N ASP A 35 -5.44 10.90 -8.60
CA ASP A 35 -6.76 11.51 -8.48
C ASP A 35 -7.66 10.73 -7.50
N ALA A 36 -8.69 11.39 -6.96
CA ALA A 36 -9.60 10.77 -5.99
C ALA A 36 -10.29 9.51 -6.55
N ALA A 37 -10.55 9.46 -7.86
CA ALA A 37 -11.18 8.32 -8.51
C ALA A 37 -10.27 7.08 -8.59
N ARG A 38 -8.95 7.27 -8.75
CA ARG A 38 -7.94 6.20 -8.71
C ARG A 38 -7.78 5.68 -7.29
N VAL A 39 -7.79 6.57 -6.30
CA VAL A 39 -7.75 6.17 -4.88
C VAL A 39 -8.98 5.32 -4.54
N GLU A 40 -10.18 5.75 -4.94
CA GLU A 40 -11.42 4.98 -4.74
C GLU A 40 -11.38 3.59 -5.40
N LYS A 41 -10.95 3.52 -6.68
CA LYS A 41 -10.79 2.23 -7.37
C LYS A 41 -9.78 1.32 -6.68
N ALA A 42 -8.68 1.88 -6.19
CA ALA A 42 -7.66 1.11 -5.50
C ALA A 42 -8.16 0.57 -4.15
N PHE A 43 -8.96 1.33 -3.40
CA PHE A 43 -9.64 0.83 -2.20
C PHE A 43 -10.57 -0.35 -2.50
N ARG A 44 -11.30 -0.33 -3.62
CA ARG A 44 -12.17 -1.46 -4.04
C ARG A 44 -11.42 -2.73 -4.46
N ILE A 45 -10.12 -2.65 -4.74
CA ILE A 45 -9.27 -3.82 -5.06
C ILE A 45 -8.65 -4.42 -3.79
N ILE A 46 -8.49 -3.60 -2.75
CA ILE A 46 -7.85 -3.97 -1.48
C ILE A 46 -8.87 -4.54 -0.46
N LEU A 47 -10.14 -4.13 -0.54
CA LEU A 47 -11.28 -4.70 0.18
C LEU A 47 -11.77 -6.00 -0.47
#